data_AF-T1A336-F1
#
_entry.id   AF-T1A336-F1
#
_cell.length_a   1.000
_cell.length_b   1.000
_cell.length_c   1.000
_cell.angle_alpha   90.00
_cell.angle_beta   90.00
_cell.angle_gamma   90.00
#
_symmetry.space_group_name_H-M   'P 1'
#
loop_
_entity.id
_entity.type
_entity.pdbx_description
1 polymer ?
#
loop_
_entity_poly.entity_id
_entity_poly.type
_entity_poly.pdbx_seq_one_letter_code
_entity_poly.pdbx_strand_id
1 'polypeptide(L)'
;HPFGPPLPGQKGGYFDTELVSDTWSKCGVEVTQRFWRRPLSATLAAFADAGFVVERLVEPQPSPAALARFPAQLAPVVGVPWFIVYKLRLAP
;
A
#
# COMPACT_ATOMS: atom_id res chain seq x y z
N HIS A 1 -5.47 0.00 -0.35
CA HIS A 1 -4.97 0.95 0.66
C HIS A 1 -3.78 0.30 1.36
N PRO A 2 -2.68 1.04 1.57
CA PRO A 2 -2.55 2.44 1.23
C PRO A 2 -1.99 2.60 -0.17
N PHE A 3 -2.12 3.81 -0.66
CA PHE A 3 -1.44 4.25 -1.86
C PHE A 3 -0.96 5.66 -1.54
N GLY A 4 0.21 6.01 -2.05
CA GLY A 4 0.72 7.38 -2.00
C GLY A 4 -0.18 8.31 -2.85
N PRO A 5 0.39 9.21 -3.64
CA PRO A 5 -0.39 10.03 -4.55
C PRO A 5 -1.30 9.20 -5.48
N PRO A 6 -2.46 9.73 -5.91
CA PRO A 6 -3.30 9.07 -6.90
C PRO A 6 -2.54 8.70 -8.17
N LEU A 7 -2.84 7.54 -8.72
CA LEU A 7 -2.22 7.07 -9.96
C LEU A 7 -2.87 7.72 -11.18
N PRO A 8 -2.17 7.80 -12.33
CA PRO A 8 -2.72 8.40 -13.55
C PRO A 8 -4.06 7.80 -14.00
N GLY A 9 -4.30 6.50 -13.73
CA GLY A 9 -5.53 5.80 -14.08
C GLY A 9 -6.63 5.82 -13.01
N GLN A 10 -6.39 6.41 -11.84
CA GLN A 10 -7.36 6.42 -10.75
C GLN A 10 -8.45 7.47 -11.01
N LYS A 11 -9.71 7.04 -11.07
CA LYS A 11 -10.84 7.96 -11.36
C LYS A 11 -11.79 8.18 -10.19
N GLY A 12 -11.93 7.20 -9.31
CA GLY A 12 -12.88 7.25 -8.19
C GLY A 12 -12.28 7.80 -6.89
N GLY A 13 -13.17 8.02 -5.92
CA GLY A 13 -12.83 8.51 -4.58
C GLY A 13 -12.36 7.40 -3.64
N TYR A 14 -11.99 7.78 -2.41
CA TYR A 14 -11.44 6.86 -1.41
C TYR A 14 -12.34 5.63 -1.15
N PHE A 15 -13.66 5.80 -1.21
CA PHE A 15 -14.64 4.76 -0.90
C PHE A 15 -14.86 3.73 -2.04
N ASP A 16 -14.31 3.97 -3.23
CA ASP A 16 -14.49 3.08 -4.37
C ASP A 16 -13.50 1.90 -4.35
N THR A 17 -13.96 0.75 -4.86
CA THR A 17 -13.10 -0.38 -5.20
C THR A 17 -12.85 -0.38 -6.71
N GLU A 18 -11.59 -0.26 -7.12
CA GLU A 18 -11.22 -0.11 -8.54
C GLU A 18 -9.93 -0.90 -8.84
N LEU A 19 -9.90 -1.52 -10.02
CA LEU A 19 -8.67 -2.04 -10.58
C LEU A 19 -7.90 -0.90 -11.23
N VAL A 20 -6.77 -0.54 -10.64
CA VAL A 20 -5.86 0.46 -11.18
C VAL A 20 -4.62 -0.22 -11.72
N SER A 21 -3.96 0.44 -12.68
CA SER A 21 -2.70 -0.03 -13.26
C SER A 21 -1.63 1.05 -13.10
N ASP A 22 -0.41 0.61 -12.86
CA ASP A 22 0.79 1.45 -12.86
C ASP A 22 1.84 0.79 -13.75
N THR A 23 2.47 1.58 -14.62
CA THR A 23 3.49 1.10 -15.55
C THR A 23 4.81 1.76 -15.20
N TRP A 24 5.79 0.95 -14.81
CA TRP A 24 7.10 1.43 -14.40
C TRP A 24 8.19 0.65 -15.14
N SER A 25 9.36 1.29 -15.30
CA SER A 25 10.54 0.67 -15.91
C SER A 25 11.64 0.47 -14.88
N LYS A 26 12.28 -0.70 -14.89
CA LYS A 26 13.45 -1.00 -14.07
C LYS A 26 14.46 -1.78 -14.88
N CYS A 27 15.70 -1.30 -14.91
CA CYS A 27 16.79 -1.93 -15.65
C CYS A 27 16.44 -2.21 -17.13
N GLY A 28 15.71 -1.29 -17.76
CA GLY A 28 15.28 -1.40 -19.16
C GLY A 28 14.08 -2.32 -19.40
N VAL A 29 13.51 -2.93 -18.34
CA VAL A 29 12.31 -3.75 -18.43
C VAL A 29 11.11 -2.90 -18.00
N GLU A 30 10.13 -2.76 -18.90
CA GLU A 30 8.84 -2.16 -18.58
C GLU A 30 7.89 -3.21 -18.00
N VAL A 31 7.24 -2.87 -16.89
CA VAL A 31 6.29 -3.72 -16.19
C VAL A 31 5.02 -2.93 -15.96
N THR A 32 3.89 -3.48 -16.38
CA THR A 32 2.56 -2.98 -15.99
C THR A 32 2.03 -3.82 -14.83
N GLN A 33 1.99 -3.23 -13.64
CA GLN A 33 1.40 -3.82 -12.46
C GLN A 33 -0.07 -3.42 -12.35
N ARG A 34 -0.94 -4.37 -12.00
CA ARG A 34 -2.35 -4.09 -11.69
C ARG A 34 -2.66 -4.42 -10.24
N PHE A 35 -3.46 -3.59 -9.59
CA PHE A 35 -3.86 -3.81 -8.21
C PHE A 35 -5.24 -3.25 -7.93
N TRP A 36 -5.93 -3.88 -6.98
CA TRP A 36 -7.22 -3.42 -6.51
C TRP A 36 -7.02 -2.39 -5.40
N ARG A 37 -7.38 -1.14 -5.65
CA ARG A 37 -7.62 -0.19 -4.54
C ARG A 37 -8.99 -0.48 -3.95
N ARG A 38 -9.07 -0.30 -2.64
CA ARG A 38 -10.29 -0.40 -1.84
C ARG A 38 -10.10 0.40 -0.55
N PRO A 39 -11.19 0.81 0.12
CA PRO A 39 -11.12 1.51 1.40
C PRO A 39 -10.50 0.63 2.48
N LEU A 40 -9.88 1.24 3.50
CA LEU A 40 -9.37 0.48 4.66
C LEU A 40 -10.45 -0.40 5.28
N SER A 41 -11.65 0.15 5.46
CA SER A 41 -12.80 -0.57 6.03
C SER A 41 -13.14 -1.84 5.25
N ALA A 42 -13.08 -1.83 3.93
CA ALA A 42 -13.34 -3.01 3.11
C ALA A 42 -12.25 -4.09 3.30
N THR A 43 -10.98 -3.68 3.45
CA THR A 43 -9.89 -4.62 3.78
C THR A 43 -10.09 -5.23 5.18
N LEU A 44 -10.42 -4.42 6.18
CA LEU A 44 -10.61 -4.90 7.55
C LEU A 44 -11.86 -5.78 7.70
N ALA A 45 -12.95 -5.44 7.01
CA ALA A 45 -14.15 -6.27 6.95
C ALA A 45 -13.82 -7.65 6.37
N ALA A 46 -13.08 -7.70 5.26
CA ALA A 46 -12.66 -8.97 4.67
C ALA A 46 -11.82 -9.84 5.62
N PHE A 47 -10.99 -9.23 6.49
CA PHE A 47 -10.28 -9.97 7.53
C PHE A 47 -11.25 -10.52 8.59
N ALA A 48 -12.18 -9.69 9.07
CA ALA A 48 -13.16 -10.10 10.07
C ALA A 48 -14.08 -11.22 9.55
N ASP A 49 -14.59 -11.10 8.32
CA ASP A 49 -15.43 -12.11 7.67
C ASP A 49 -14.69 -13.44 7.48
N ALA A 50 -13.36 -13.38 7.28
CA ALA A 50 -12.49 -14.55 7.22
C ALA A 50 -12.08 -15.09 8.61
N GLY A 51 -12.61 -14.54 9.70
CA GLY A 51 -12.33 -14.98 11.07
C GLY A 51 -11.03 -14.45 11.66
N PHE A 52 -10.41 -13.43 11.08
CA PHE A 52 -9.18 -12.83 11.61
C PHE A 52 -9.45 -11.63 12.51
N VAL A 53 -8.65 -11.52 13.58
CA VAL A 53 -8.51 -10.32 14.41
C VAL A 53 -7.24 -9.58 13.99
N VAL A 54 -7.35 -8.26 13.84
CA VAL A 54 -6.20 -7.39 13.58
C VAL A 54 -5.48 -7.12 14.90
N GLU A 55 -4.27 -7.67 15.06
CA GLU A 55 -3.44 -7.45 16.25
C GLU A 55 -2.59 -6.18 16.14
N ARG A 56 -2.19 -5.83 14.92
CA ARG A 56 -1.38 -4.63 14.65
C ARG A 56 -1.59 -4.14 13.24
N LEU A 57 -1.65 -2.82 13.09
CA LEU A 57 -1.56 -2.11 11.82
C LEU A 57 -0.32 -1.22 11.86
N VAL A 58 0.49 -1.27 10.81
CA VAL A 58 1.70 -0.45 10.69
C VAL A 58 1.74 0.24 9.34
N GLU A 59 1.95 1.54 9.34
CA GLU A 59 2.29 2.35 8.15
C GLU A 59 3.80 2.63 8.18
N PRO A 60 4.65 1.76 7.60
CA PRO A 60 6.09 1.87 7.73
C PRO A 60 6.64 3.14 7.09
N GLN A 61 7.61 3.74 7.77
CA GLN A 61 8.46 4.80 7.25
C GLN A 61 9.88 4.28 7.04
N PRO A 62 10.65 4.83 6.09
CA PRO A 62 12.08 4.52 5.97
C PRO A 62 12.81 4.72 7.30
N SER A 63 13.64 3.76 7.69
CA SER A 63 14.48 3.91 8.89
C SER A 63 15.59 4.94 8.66
N PRO A 64 16.15 5.55 9.71
CA PRO A 64 17.30 6.46 9.58
C PRO A 64 18.49 5.83 8.83
N ALA A 65 18.77 4.54 9.11
CA ALA A 65 19.84 3.81 8.42
C ALA A 65 19.55 3.59 6.92
N ALA A 66 18.29 3.32 6.56
CA ALA A 66 17.89 3.21 5.16
C ALA A 66 18.01 4.55 4.43
N LEU A 67 17.57 5.63 5.07
CA LEU A 67 17.68 7.00 4.53
C LEU A 67 19.13 7.42 4.34
N ALA A 68 20.02 7.09 5.28
CA ALA A 68 21.45 7.35 5.14
C ALA A 68 22.07 6.59 3.95
N ARG A 69 21.59 5.37 3.66
CA ARG A 69 22.12 4.53 2.59
C ARG A 69 21.55 4.86 1.20
N PHE A 70 20.27 5.23 1.14
CA PHE A 70 19.54 5.46 -0.11
C PHE A 70 18.76 6.78 -0.08
N PRO A 71 19.44 7.93 0.16
CA PRO A 71 18.75 9.19 0.41
C PRO A 71 17.93 9.66 -0.79
N ALA A 72 18.47 9.57 -2.01
CA ALA A 72 17.79 10.02 -3.21
C ALA A 72 16.54 9.17 -3.54
N GLN A 73 16.60 7.86 -3.26
CA GLN A 73 15.52 6.93 -3.55
C GLN A 73 14.41 7.01 -2.49
N LEU A 74 14.76 7.27 -1.23
CA LEU A 74 13.83 7.20 -0.11
C LEU A 74 13.28 8.55 0.33
N ALA A 75 13.93 9.67 0.02
CA ALA A 75 13.39 11.00 0.32
C ALA A 75 11.95 11.22 -0.21
N PRO A 76 11.58 10.81 -1.45
CA PRO A 76 10.23 11.01 -1.97
C PRO A 76 9.13 10.21 -1.26
N VAL A 77 9.50 9.19 -0.46
CA VAL A 77 8.53 8.33 0.22
C VAL A 77 8.36 8.63 1.71
N VAL A 78 9.18 9.54 2.27
CA VAL A 78 9.05 9.98 3.67
C VAL A 78 7.75 10.76 3.84
N GLY A 79 6.97 10.42 4.87
CA GLY A 79 5.67 11.04 5.15
C GLY A 79 4.55 10.61 4.21
N VAL A 80 4.81 9.68 3.30
CA VAL A 80 3.81 9.18 2.34
C VAL A 80 3.45 7.72 2.71
N PRO A 81 2.16 7.39 2.88
CA PRO A 81 1.72 6.04 3.25
C PRO A 81 1.76 5.11 2.03
N TRP A 82 2.94 4.64 1.65
CA TRP A 82 3.08 3.74 0.51
C TRP A 82 2.67 2.30 0.82
N PHE A 83 2.79 1.88 2.09
CA PHE A 83 2.46 0.52 2.54
C PHE A 83 1.69 0.52 3.86
N ILE A 84 0.80 -0.46 4.04
CA ILE A 84 0.23 -0.83 5.33
C ILE A 84 0.56 -2.31 5.50
N VAL A 85 1.06 -2.64 6.69
CA VAL A 85 1.34 -4.00 7.11
C VAL A 85 0.35 -4.36 8.21
N TYR A 86 -0.34 -5.49 8.04
CA TYR A 86 -1.28 -6.02 9.01
C TYR A 86 -0.68 -7.25 9.68
N LYS A 87 -0.71 -7.28 11.02
CA LYS A 87 -0.53 -8.51 11.79
C LYS A 87 -1.91 -9.05 12.12
N LEU A 88 -2.23 -10.21 11.58
CA LEU A 88 -3.52 -10.87 11.75
C LEU A 88 -3.35 -12.14 12.58
N ARG A 89 -4.34 -12.42 13.43
CA ARG A 89 -4.46 -13.69 14.15
C ARG A 89 -5.81 -14.30 13.84
N LEU A 90 -5.83 -15.58 13.48
CA LEU A 90 -7.09 -16.31 13.30
C LEU A 90 -7.80 -16.44 14.66
N ALA A 91 -9.07 -16.08 14.72
CA ALA A 91 -9.92 -16.31 15.88
C ALA A 91 -10.18 -17.82 16.00
N PRO A 92 -10.25 -18.35 17.24
CA PRO A 92 -10.59 -19.75 17.47
C PRO A 92 -12.03 -20.08 17.04
#